data_AF-A0A968L946-F1
#
_entry.id   AF-A0A968L946-F1
#
_cell.length_a   1.000
_cell.length_b   1.000
_cell.length_c   1.000
_cell.angle_alpha   90.00
_cell.angle_beta   90.00
_cell.angle_gamma   90.00
#
_symmetry.space_group_name_H-M   'P 1'
#
loop_
_entity.id
_entity.type
_entity.pdbx_description
1 polymer ?
#
loop_
_entity_poly.entity_id
_entity_poly.type
_entity_poly.pdbx_seq_one_letter_code
_entity_poly.pdbx_strand_id
1 'polypeptide(L)' 'MAIAVKKTISLPPDLATEAETRAKEEGKTLSAVIQDALRLARQERLRKEIRDMQGYWSKKAREKGILTEKDLERYLRK' A
#
# COMPACT_ATOMS: atom_id res chain seq x y z
N MET A 1 -23.04 6.34 1.57
CA MET A 1 -22.57 6.17 2.95
C MET A 1 -21.79 4.87 3.04
N ALA A 2 -20.51 4.92 3.43
CA ALA A 2 -19.76 3.70 3.69
C ALA A 2 -20.32 3.03 4.95
N ILE A 3 -20.73 1.76 4.86
CA ILE A 3 -21.25 1.00 5.99
C ILE A 3 -20.06 0.57 6.84
N ALA A 4 -19.82 1.25 7.96
CA ALA A 4 -18.77 0.87 8.89
C ALA A 4 -19.23 -0.35 9.72
N VAL A 5 -18.54 -1.48 9.58
CA VAL A 5 -18.80 -2.69 10.37
C VAL A 5 -17.95 -2.67 11.62
N LYS A 6 -18.58 -2.77 12.81
CA LYS A 6 -17.85 -2.86 14.08
C LYS A 6 -17.09 -4.18 14.18
N LYS A 7 -15.82 -4.10 14.56
CA LYS A 7 -14.99 -5.27 14.87
C LYS A 7 -14.22 -5.05 16.16
N THR A 8 -14.23 -6.09 16.98
CA THR A 8 -13.39 -6.17 18.18
C THR A 8 -12.08 -6.82 17.79
N ILE A 9 -10.97 -6.22 18.17
CA ILE A 9 -9.63 -6.73 17.93
C ILE A 9 -8.89 -6.80 19.26
N SER A 10 -8.03 -7.80 19.40
CA SER A 10 -7.05 -7.85 20.49
C SER A 10 -5.76 -7.25 19.99
N LEU A 11 -5.19 -6.32 20.76
CA LEU A 11 -3.91 -5.70 20.47
C LEU A 11 -2.91 -6.06 21.57
N PRO A 12 -1.62 -6.22 21.22
CA PRO A 12 -0.55 -6.24 22.21
C PRO A 12 -0.62 -5.01 23.15
N PRO A 13 -0.30 -5.15 24.45
CA PRO A 13 -0.47 -4.06 25.43
C PRO A 13 0.31 -2.79 25.11
N ASP A 14 1.51 -2.96 24.57
CA ASP A 14 2.38 -1.91 24.07
C ASP A 14 1.72 -1.14 22.92
N LEU A 15 1.21 -1.87 21.92
CA LEU A 15 0.59 -1.28 20.75
C LEU A 15 -0.75 -0.61 21.06
N ALA A 16 -1.50 -1.15 22.03
CA ALA A 16 -2.72 -0.51 22.54
C ALA A 16 -2.39 0.84 23.21
N THR A 17 -1.35 0.86 24.05
CA THR A 17 -0.90 2.08 24.75
C THR A 17 -0.42 3.16 23.78
N GLU A 18 0.36 2.77 22.77
CA GLU A 18 0.83 3.68 21.72
C GLU A 18 -0.35 4.28 20.94
N ALA A 19 -1.30 3.44 20.53
CA ALA A 19 -2.46 3.87 19.77
C ALA A 19 -3.38 4.82 20.58
N GLU A 20 -3.55 4.57 21.89
CA GLU A 20 -4.27 5.47 22.78
C GLU A 20 -3.57 6.82 22.97
N THR A 21 -2.25 6.80 23.11
CA THR A 21 -1.43 8.02 23.26
C THR A 21 -1.55 8.87 22.00
N ARG A 22 -1.37 8.26 20.82
CA ARG A 22 -1.55 8.93 19.53
C ARG A 22 -2.98 9.47 19.35
N ALA A 23 -3.99 8.71 19.76
CA ALA A 23 -5.39 9.18 19.69
C ALA A 23 -5.61 10.45 20.52
N LYS A 24 -5.03 10.53 21.73
CA LYS A 24 -5.09 11.73 22.57
C LYS A 24 -4.34 12.90 21.94
N GLU A 25 -3.13 12.68 21.43
CA GLU A 25 -2.31 13.71 20.78
C GLU A 25 -2.97 14.28 19.52
N GLU A 26 -3.60 13.43 18.70
CA GLU A 26 -4.27 13.83 17.47
C GLU A 26 -5.72 14.33 17.69
N GLY A 27 -6.23 14.28 18.92
CA GLY A 27 -7.63 14.62 19.21
C GLY A 27 -8.64 13.70 18.52
N LYS A 28 -8.25 12.45 18.24
CA LYS A 28 -9.05 11.45 17.52
C LYS A 28 -9.53 10.35 18.45
N THR A 29 -10.48 9.54 17.96
CA THR A 29 -10.83 8.28 18.63
C THR A 29 -9.80 7.19 18.31
N LEU A 30 -9.63 6.23 19.22
CA LEU A 30 -8.77 5.06 19.01
C LEU A 30 -9.13 4.32 17.71
N SER A 31 -10.43 4.14 17.45
CA SER A 31 -10.93 3.52 16.21
C SER A 31 -10.50 4.30 14.96
N ALA A 32 -10.47 5.63 15.00
CA ALA A 32 -10.04 6.44 13.86
C ALA A 32 -8.53 6.29 13.59
N VAL A 33 -7.70 6.25 14.64
CA VAL A 33 -6.26 5.99 14.52
C VAL A 33 -6.00 4.61 13.89
N ILE A 34 -6.73 3.59 14.35
CA ILE A 34 -6.63 2.23 13.79
C ILE A 34 -7.08 2.20 12.32
N GLN A 35 -8.15 2.91 11.97
CA GLN A 35 -8.61 3.01 10.58
C GLN A 35 -7.59 3.68 9.67
N ASP A 36 -6.95 4.76 10.14
CA ASP A 36 -5.87 5.42 9.41
C ASP A 36 -4.67 4.49 9.20
N ALA A 37 -4.27 3.74 10.24
CA ALA A 37 -3.20 2.74 10.14
C ALA A 37 -3.52 1.66 9.10
N LEU A 38 -4.74 1.10 9.11
CA LEU A 38 -5.18 0.10 8.13
C LEU A 38 -5.19 0.66 6.70
N ARG A 39 -5.60 1.93 6.54
CA ARG A 39 -5.60 2.61 5.23
C ARG A 39 -4.18 2.77 4.70
N LEU A 40 -3.23 3.18 5.54
CA LEU A 40 -1.82 3.31 5.17
C LEU A 40 -1.19 1.95 4.82
N ALA A 41 -1.42 0.93 5.65
CA ALA A 41 -0.93 -0.43 5.39
C ALA A 41 -1.43 -0.98 4.03
N ARG A 42 -2.70 -0.74 3.69
CA ARG A 42 -3.26 -1.10 2.38
C ARG A 42 -2.55 -0.37 1.24
N GLN A 43 -2.30 0.93 1.39
CA GLN A 43 -1.61 1.72 0.35
C GLN A 43 -0.17 1.25 0.16
N GLU A 44 0.55 0.94 1.24
CA GLU A 44 1.92 0.42 1.17
C GLU A 44 1.97 -0.94 0.48
N ARG A 45 1.04 -1.83 0.79
CA ARG A 45 0.93 -3.14 0.12
C ARG A 45 0.71 -2.98 -1.38
N LEU A 46 -0.22 -2.12 -1.79
CA LEU A 46 -0.47 -1.83 -3.20
C LEU A 46 0.75 -1.22 -3.89
N ARG A 47 1.45 -0.29 -3.23
CA ARG A 47 2.69 0.30 -3.76
C ARG A 47 3.80 -0.74 -3.92
N LYS A 48 3.88 -1.74 -3.03
CA LYS A 48 4.83 -2.83 -3.14
C LYS A 48 4.49 -3.70 -4.36
N GLU A 49 3.23 -4.11 -4.49
CA GLU A 49 2.77 -4.92 -5.63
C GLU A 49 3.02 -4.22 -6.98
N ILE A 50 2.74 -2.92 -7.08
CA ILE A 50 3.03 -2.13 -8.29
C ILE A 50 4.52 -2.12 -8.59
N ARG A 51 5.37 -1.89 -7.58
CA ARG A 51 6.83 -1.86 -7.76
C ARG A 51 7.38 -3.23 -8.19
N ASP A 52 6.86 -4.31 -7.62
CA ASP A 52 7.25 -5.67 -7.97
C ASP A 52 6.86 -5.99 -9.43
N MET A 53 5.64 -5.61 -9.85
CA MET A 53 5.21 -5.73 -11.25
C MET A 53 6.08 -4.90 -12.19
N GLN A 54 6.34 -3.63 -11.84
CA GLN A 54 7.21 -2.75 -12.63
C GLN A 54 8.61 -3.35 -12.77
N GLY A 55 9.21 -3.84 -11.69
CA GLY A 55 10.53 -4.47 -11.72
C GLY A 55 10.57 -5.70 -12.62
N TYR A 56 9.56 -6.57 -12.52
CA TYR A 56 9.44 -7.74 -13.39
C TYR A 56 9.36 -7.35 -14.87
N TRP A 57 8.48 -6.41 -15.23
CA TRP A 57 8.31 -5.97 -16.61
C TRP A 57 9.52 -5.20 -17.14
N SER A 58 10.17 -4.37 -16.32
CA SER A 58 11.42 -3.70 -16.68
C SER A 58 12.54 -4.69 -16.96
N LYS A 59 12.68 -5.75 -16.15
CA LYS A 59 13.66 -6.82 -16.41
C LYS A 59 13.37 -7.50 -17.74
N LYS A 60 12.12 -7.89 -17.97
CA LYS A 60 11.70 -8.57 -19.21
C LYS A 60 11.85 -7.68 -20.45
N ALA A 61 11.61 -6.37 -20.32
CA ALA A 61 11.83 -5.41 -21.40
C ALA A 61 13.32 -5.30 -21.75
N ARG A 62 14.19 -5.19 -20.73
CA ARG A 62 15.65 -5.18 -20.93
C ARG A 62 16.18 -6.45 -21.60
N GLU A 63 15.70 -7.62 -21.19
CA GLU A 63 16.04 -8.90 -21.83
C GLU A 63 15.65 -8.94 -23.33
N LYS A 64 14.61 -8.20 -23.71
CA LYS A 64 14.16 -8.05 -25.10
C LYS A 64 14.77 -6.85 -25.83
N GLY A 65 15.70 -6.12 -25.21
CA GLY A 65 16.32 -4.93 -25.78
C GLY A 65 15.39 -3.70 -25.86
N ILE A 66 14.26 -3.72 -25.14
CA ILE A 66 13.28 -2.64 -25.13
C ILE A 66 13.63 -1.68 -23.99
N LEU A 67 14.17 -0.52 -24.34
CA LEU A 67 14.56 0.53 -23.37
C LEU A 67 13.75 1.80 -23.52
N THR A 68 13.17 2.03 -24.71
CA THR A 68 12.35 3.19 -25.03
C THR A 68 10.99 2.78 -25.57
N GLU A 69 10.04 3.72 -25.58
CA GLU A 69 8.72 3.51 -26.21
C GLU A 69 8.85 3.18 -27.70
N LYS A 70 9.82 3.77 -28.40
CA LYS A 70 10.11 3.46 -29.80
C LYS A 70 10.58 2.02 -29.99
N ASP A 71 11.36 1.48 -29.05
CA ASP A 71 11.79 0.08 -29.10
C ASP A 71 10.61 -0.87 -28.86
N LEU A 72 9.69 -0.48 -27.97
CA LEU A 72 8.47 -1.23 -27.73
C LEU A 72 7.57 -1.23 -28.96
N GLU A 73 7.35 -0.07 -29.59
CA GLU A 73 6.59 0.03 -30.83
C GLU A 73 7.20 -0.82 -31.95
N ARG A 74 8.53 -0.79 -32.10
CA ARG A 74 9.23 -1.65 -33.07
C ARG A 74 9.06 -3.13 -32.76
N TYR A 75 9.10 -3.50 -31.48
CA TYR A 75 8.89 -4.88 -31.03
C TYR A 75 7.46 -5.37 -31.29
N LEU A 76 6.46 -4.51 -31.10
CA LEU A 76 5.03 -4.83 -31.29
C LEU A 76 4.55 -4.78 -32.75
N ARG A 77 5.28 -4.11 -33.64
CA ARG A 77 5.00 -4.08 -35.08
C ARG A 77 5.46 -5.34 -35.83
N LYS A 78 6.15 -6.25 -35.14
CA LYS A 78 6.56 -7.56 -35.65
C LYS A 78 5.48 -8.60 -35.39
#